data_AF-A0A318SNR6-F1
#
_entry.id   AF-A0A318SNR6-F1
#
_cell.length_a   1.000
_cell.length_b   1.000
_cell.length_c   1.000
_cell.angle_alpha   90.00
_cell.angle_beta   90.00
_cell.angle_gamma   90.00
#
_symmetry.space_group_name_H-M   'P 1'
#
loop_
_entity.id
_entity.type
_entity.pdbx_description
1 polymer ?
#
loop_
_entity_poly.entity_id
_entity_poly.type
_entity_poly.pdbx_seq_one_letter_code
_entity_poly.pdbx_strand_id
1 'polypeptide(L)'
;MPASTLPAIRTYRPAWNKGRIVGPKRLLLPKHVSAIRVRIELADRAGDLALFNLAIDSKLRGCDLIYLRIADVFAAGQVKE
;
A
#
# COMPACT_ATOMS: atom_id res chain seq x y z
N MET A 1 14.04 -8.40 32.14
CA MET A 1 13.22 -7.27 31.63
C MET A 1 13.43 -6.10 32.58
N PRO A 2 13.65 -4.87 32.07
CA PRO A 2 12.58 -4.13 31.44
C PRO A 2 12.90 -3.64 30.02
N ALA A 3 11.85 -3.58 29.21
CA ALA A 3 11.83 -2.89 27.93
C ALA A 3 11.73 -1.38 28.20
N SER A 4 12.69 -0.61 27.68
CA SER A 4 12.58 0.83 27.51
C SER A 4 12.63 1.14 26.03
N THR A 5 11.44 1.30 25.48
CA THR A 5 11.09 1.88 24.19
C THR A 5 12.00 3.08 23.86
N LEU A 6 13.05 2.87 23.08
CA LEU A 6 13.72 3.97 22.42
C LEU A 6 12.78 4.41 21.28
N PRO A 7 12.43 5.71 21.17
CA PRO A 7 11.75 6.17 19.97
C PRO A 7 12.67 5.81 18.82
N ALA A 8 12.16 5.11 17.80
CA ALA A 8 12.94 4.87 16.60
C ALA A 8 13.36 6.26 16.08
N ILE A 9 14.61 6.65 16.35
CA ILE A 9 15.20 7.87 15.84
C ILE A 9 15.22 7.64 14.34
N ARG A 10 14.16 8.09 13.66
CA ARG A 10 14.13 8.15 12.20
C ARG A 10 15.18 9.20 11.89
N THR A 11 16.39 8.73 11.59
CA THR A 11 17.42 9.57 10.96
C THR A 11 16.69 10.33 9.86
N TYR A 12 16.73 11.66 9.92
CA TYR A 12 16.06 12.51 8.94
C TYR A 12 16.66 12.15 7.58
N ARG A 13 16.00 11.24 6.86
CA ARG A 13 16.35 10.89 5.49
C ARG A 13 15.58 11.88 4.64
N PRO A 14 16.25 12.90 4.06
CA PRO A 14 15.59 13.77 3.11
C PRO A 14 14.96 12.89 2.02
N ALA A 15 13.77 13.27 1.57
CA ALA A 15 13.12 12.56 0.47
C ALA A 15 14.10 12.48 -0.72
N TRP A 16 14.14 11.34 -1.40
CA TRP A 16 15.07 11.07 -2.50
C TRP A 16 15.00 12.12 -3.63
N ASN A 17 13.91 12.87 -3.68
CA ASN A 17 13.61 13.92 -4.65
C ASN A 17 13.68 15.35 -4.07
N LYS A 18 14.18 15.56 -2.85
CA LYS A 18 14.24 16.90 -2.24
C LYS A 18 15.05 17.86 -3.13
N GLY A 19 14.46 19.00 -3.48
CA GLY A 19 15.07 20.00 -4.36
C GLY A 19 15.03 19.68 -5.86
N ARG A 20 14.35 18.59 -6.27
CA ARG A 20 14.21 18.20 -7.68
C ARG A 20 12.75 18.26 -8.11
N ILE A 21 12.47 18.95 -9.21
CA ILE A 21 11.16 18.84 -9.91
C ILE A 21 11.14 17.47 -10.58
N VAL A 22 10.42 16.52 -9.98
CA VAL A 22 10.18 15.21 -10.56
C VAL A 22 8.90 15.31 -11.37
N GLY A 23 8.99 15.01 -12.67
CA GLY A 23 7.83 14.93 -13.53
C GLY A 23 6.86 13.83 -13.10
N PRO A 24 5.74 13.67 -13.83
CA PRO A 24 4.75 12.64 -13.51
C PRO A 24 5.40 11.26 -13.46
N LYS A 25 5.12 10.50 -12.38
CA LYS A 25 5.58 9.12 -12.25
C LYS A 25 4.90 8.29 -13.33
N ARG A 26 5.69 7.50 -14.08
CA ARG A 26 5.14 6.58 -15.09
C ARG A 26 4.20 5.59 -14.40
N LEU A 27 3.06 5.33 -15.04
CA LEU A 27 2.12 4.31 -14.59
C LEU A 27 2.76 2.92 -14.69
N LEU A 28 2.26 1.99 -13.89
CA LEU A 28 2.64 0.59 -13.98
C LEU A 28 2.10 0.00 -15.29
N LEU A 29 2.94 -0.75 -16.00
CA LEU A 29 2.49 -1.52 -17.17
C LEU A 29 1.78 -2.79 -16.68
N PRO A 30 0.86 -3.38 -17.47
CA PRO A 30 0.18 -4.62 -17.11
C PRO A 30 1.14 -5.76 -16.71
N LYS A 31 2.27 -5.88 -17.41
CA LYS A 31 3.34 -6.84 -17.08
C LYS A 31 3.94 -6.62 -15.68
N HIS A 32 4.05 -5.37 -15.22
CA HIS A 32 4.56 -5.09 -13.87
C HIS A 32 3.52 -5.46 -12.81
N VAL A 33 2.24 -5.19 -13.07
CA VAL A 33 1.15 -5.56 -12.17
C VAL A 33 1.09 -7.09 -12.01
N SER A 34 1.14 -7.83 -13.12
CA SER A 34 1.18 -9.29 -13.11
C SER A 34 2.39 -9.82 -12.33
N ALA A 35 3.59 -9.29 -12.59
CA ALA A 35 4.80 -9.70 -11.89
C ALA A 35 4.75 -9.42 -10.38
N ILE A 36 4.16 -8.28 -9.95
CA ILE A 36 3.99 -7.96 -8.54
C ILE A 36 2.99 -8.91 -7.88
N ARG A 37 1.85 -9.16 -8.54
CA ARG A 37 0.81 -10.09 -8.06
C ARG A 37 1.39 -11.47 -7.78
N VAL A 38 2.08 -12.06 -8.76
CA VAL A 38 2.72 -13.38 -8.62
C VAL A 38 3.69 -13.43 -7.45
N ARG A 39 4.47 -12.36 -7.23
CA ARG A 39 5.42 -12.29 -6.11
C ARG A 39 4.72 -12.25 -4.74
N ILE A 40 3.56 -11.61 -4.65
CA ILE A 40 2.78 -11.55 -3.40
C ILE A 40 2.09 -12.90 -3.15
N GLU A 41 1.55 -13.52 -4.20
CA GLU A 41 0.95 -14.87 -4.14
C GLU A 41 1.98 -15.92 -3.70
N LEU A 42 3.19 -15.89 -4.27
CA LEU A 42 4.30 -16.77 -3.85
C LEU A 42 4.73 -16.56 -2.39
N ALA A 43 4.49 -15.36 -1.84
CA ALA A 43 4.79 -15.06 -0.44
C ALA A 43 3.64 -15.43 0.51
N ASP A 44 2.54 -15.98 -0.01
CA ASP A 44 1.33 -16.38 0.72
C ASP A 44 0.76 -15.27 1.62
N ARG A 45 0.87 -14.01 1.17
CA ARG A 45 0.37 -12.84 1.91
C ARG A 45 -0.98 -12.40 1.37
N ALA A 46 -2.02 -13.13 1.76
CA ALA A 46 -3.39 -12.86 1.30
C ALA A 46 -3.86 -11.41 1.57
N GLY A 47 -3.48 -10.81 2.71
CA GLY A 47 -3.82 -9.42 3.02
C GLY A 47 -3.15 -8.41 2.08
N ASP A 48 -1.88 -8.59 1.77
CA ASP A 48 -1.14 -7.75 0.82
C ASP A 48 -1.71 -7.89 -0.59
N LEU A 49 -2.12 -9.10 -0.96
CA LEU A 49 -2.73 -9.39 -2.26
C LEU A 49 -4.08 -8.68 -2.41
N ALA A 50 -4.93 -8.74 -1.38
CA ALA A 50 -6.21 -8.05 -1.37
C ALA A 50 -6.04 -6.52 -1.45
N LEU A 51 -5.12 -5.95 -0.65
CA LEU A 51 -4.81 -4.52 -0.69
C LEU A 51 -4.23 -4.09 -2.04
N PHE A 52 -3.35 -4.90 -2.64
CA PHE A 52 -2.77 -4.61 -3.95
C PHE A 52 -3.85 -4.57 -5.03
N ASN A 53 -4.74 -5.56 -5.05
CA ASN A 53 -5.84 -5.61 -6.02
C ASN A 53 -6.78 -4.41 -5.84
N LEU A 54 -7.20 -4.16 -4.60
CA LEU A 54 -8.07 -3.03 -4.26
C LEU A 54 -7.44 -1.69 -4.67
N ALA A 55 -6.12 -1.50 -4.49
CA ALA A 55 -5.43 -0.28 -4.89
C ALA A 55 -5.46 -0.04 -6.41
N ILE A 56 -5.35 -1.11 -7.20
CA ILE A 56 -5.39 -1.03 -8.66
C ILE A 56 -6.80 -0.71 -9.15
N ASP A 57 -7.82 -1.34 -8.56
CA ASP A 57 -9.21 -1.19 -8.98
C ASP A 57 -9.80 0.16 -8.56
N SER A 58 -9.52 0.61 -7.33
CA SER A 58 -10.08 1.84 -6.75
C SER A 58 -9.26 3.11 -7.05
N LYS A 59 -7.99 2.96 -7.44
CA LYS A 59 -7.05 4.08 -7.67
C LYS A 59 -6.86 5.00 -6.44
N LEU A 60 -7.09 4.47 -5.23
CA LEU A 60 -6.89 5.20 -3.98
C LEU A 60 -5.42 5.56 -3.74
N ARG A 61 -5.17 6.63 -2.98
CA ARG A 61 -3.81 6.92 -2.50
C ARG A 61 -3.45 5.91 -1.42
N GLY A 62 -2.15 5.65 -1.26
CA GLY A 62 -1.67 4.70 -0.25
C GLY A 62 -2.12 5.04 1.17
N CYS A 63 -2.23 6.34 1.52
CA CYS A 63 -2.79 6.73 2.81
C CYS A 63 -4.26 6.34 2.95
N ASP A 64 -5.08 6.60 1.93
CA ASP A 64 -6.52 6.34 1.96
C ASP A 64 -6.80 4.84 2.03
N LEU A 65 -5.98 4.03 1.33
CA LEU A 65 -6.04 2.57 1.39
C LEU A 65 -5.70 2.01 2.78
N ILE A 66 -4.72 2.61 3.47
CA ILE A 66 -4.30 2.16 4.82
C ILE A 66 -5.34 2.58 5.88
N TYR A 67 -6.08 3.67 5.66
CA TYR A 67 -7.12 4.15 6.57
C TYR A 67 -8.50 3.51 6.37
N LEU A 68 -8.62 2.61 5.39
CA LEU A 68 -9.87 1.97 4.99
C LEU A 68 -10.43 1.07 6.11
N ARG A 69 -11.71 1.21 6.44
CA ARG A 69 -12.38 0.43 7.50
C ARG A 69 -13.26 -0.65 6.90
N ILE A 70 -13.57 -1.67 7.71
CA ILE A 70 -14.48 -2.75 7.33
C ILE A 70 -15.86 -2.19 6.91
N ALA A 71 -16.37 -1.18 7.61
CA ALA A 71 -17.64 -0.53 7.27
C ALA A 71 -17.62 0.18 5.89
N ASP A 72 -16.44 0.51 5.37
CA ASP A 72 -16.30 1.14 4.06
C ASP A 72 -16.48 0.13 2.93
N VAL A 73 -16.21 -1.16 3.18
CA VAL A 73 -16.25 -2.25 2.17
C VAL A 73 -17.34 -3.28 2.43
N PHE A 74 -17.88 -3.32 3.64
CA PHE A 74 -18.89 -4.31 4.04
C PHE A 74 -20.06 -3.60 4.74
N ALA A 75 -21.25 -3.75 4.18
CA ALA A 75 -22.48 -3.22 4.76
C ALA A 75 -23.64 -4.19 4.58
N ALA A 76 -24.55 -4.22 5.55
CA ALA A 76 -25.76 -5.04 5.52
C ALA A 76 -25.53 -6.53 5.19
N GLY A 77 -24.40 -7.10 5.64
CA GLY A 77 -24.06 -8.51 5.40
C GLY A 77 -23.48 -8.80 4.01
N GLN A 78 -23.14 -7.77 3.23
CA GLN A 78 -22.60 -7.90 1.87
C GLN A 78 -21.36 -7.02 1.69
N VAL A 79 -20.45 -7.46 0.81
CA VAL A 79 -19.35 -6.61 0.34
C VAL A 79 -19.94 -5.59 -0.65
N LYS A 80 -19.56 -4.33 -0.51
CA LYS A 80 -19.94 -3.26 -1.45
C LYS A 80 -19.14 -3.44 -2.73
N GLU A 81 -19.84 -3.48 -3.88
CA GLU A 81 -19.23 -3.39 -5.21
C GLU A 81 -18.71 -1.98 -5.51
#